data_AF-A0A935HPZ9-F1
#
_entry.id   AF-A0A935HPZ9-F1
#
_cell.length_a   1.000
_cell.length_b   1.000
_cell.length_c   1.000
_cell.angle_alpha   90.00
_cell.angle_beta   90.00
_cell.angle_gamma   90.00
#
_symmetry.space_group_name_H-M   'P 1'
#
loop_
_entity.id
_entity.type
_entity.pdbx_description
1 polymer ?
#
loop_
_entity_poly.entity_id
_entity_poly.type
_entity_poly.pdbx_seq_one_letter_code
_entity_poly.pdbx_strand_id
1 'polypeptide(L)'
;MASANMPPRQKMINMMYLVLTAILALNVSKEVLDAFAFMDTELVRSERAHEQRSQVEYAVFADAATRFPEKFGDANDRALHVKAHADSLVLHIERIKVRAIAEADGLSASDLVGKDADGRDTLRALLALDAKDDRETLTRMMVGSEPASPKREPGSAYDLKQRIGAFRDSLKVLAGPKGIELSAALDMLFDFHDRRDASGTMNNWESINFYDVPLAAGVATLSKLQADIRSSENDMVKWLYRSVGSRDHGFSHLTAAVIPQSNLIMVGDSFRADVFLAAYDPKNRPTVSLAGGADLPIGADGKAKLSLRGDRIGEHRVEGTILFEGPDGSKEIPYSTSYQVMAPLLVASPTKMNVLYRGVENPIDLSVPGVSADRLQATISTGRIVRSGNSWVATGMTANSAEVNATVTQTDGTIRRIGPVAFRVKDLPPPTAYISGTTPGDPRVPKSKLAVAPGVIAKALGSEFGDQWQVTSYEFTMLRKGQAPIMKVGTTNAFTDDMKEVLKVLKTGDQLYVENVKAKLSNGSGPARPLSPIAIKVQ
;
A
#
# COMPACT_ATOMS: atom_id res chain seq x y z
N MET A 1 51.52 21.24 80.38
CA MET A 1 52.87 21.50 80.94
C MET A 1 53.26 22.94 80.62
N ALA A 2 53.90 23.61 81.59
CA ALA A 2 54.45 24.98 81.57
C ALA A 2 53.45 26.17 81.56
N SER A 3 52.79 26.40 82.71
CA SER A 3 52.42 27.74 83.15
C SER A 3 53.70 28.50 83.53
N ALA A 4 54.40 29.03 82.54
CA ALA A 4 55.52 29.94 82.75
C ALA A 4 54.98 31.37 82.84
N ASN A 5 55.38 32.09 83.88
CA ASN A 5 54.98 33.47 84.17
C ASN A 5 55.62 34.42 83.14
N MET A 6 55.12 34.41 81.90
CA MET A 6 55.66 35.20 80.80
C MET A 6 55.47 36.70 81.07
N PRO A 7 56.49 37.54 80.84
CA PRO A 7 56.38 38.99 81.05
C PRO A 7 55.27 39.58 80.15
N PRO A 8 54.57 40.65 80.58
CA PRO A 8 53.40 41.19 79.87
C PRO A 8 53.63 41.48 78.38
N ARG A 9 54.84 41.93 78.01
CA ARG A 9 55.25 42.14 76.61
C ARG A 9 55.20 40.84 75.80
N GLN A 10 55.63 39.71 76.36
CA GLN A 10 55.67 38.43 75.66
C GLN A 10 54.28 37.77 75.58
N LYS A 11 53.41 38.02 76.56
CA LYS A 11 51.98 37.69 76.46
C LYS A 11 51.29 38.48 75.34
N MET A 12 51.58 39.78 75.22
CA MET A 12 51.09 40.61 74.11
C MET A 12 51.59 40.12 72.76
N ILE A 13 52.88 39.80 72.62
CA ILE A 13 53.45 39.27 71.38
C ILE A 13 52.81 37.91 71.03
N ASN A 14 52.65 37.00 71.99
CA ASN A 14 52.04 35.70 71.75
C ASN A 14 50.54 35.82 71.40
N MET A 15 49.80 36.74 72.03
CA MET A 15 48.42 37.05 71.65
C MET A 15 48.36 37.65 70.25
N MET A 16 49.26 38.56 69.91
CA MET A 16 49.33 39.13 68.57
C MET A 16 49.67 38.07 67.51
N TYR A 17 50.58 37.14 67.81
CA TYR A 17 50.93 36.03 66.92
C TYR A 17 49.77 35.04 66.76
N LEU A 18 49.04 34.73 67.84
CA LEU A 18 47.82 33.93 67.78
C LEU A 18 46.73 34.61 66.96
N VAL A 19 46.50 35.90 67.16
CA VAL A 19 45.54 36.69 66.38
C VAL A 19 45.95 36.75 64.91
N LEU A 20 47.23 37.00 64.61
CA LEU A 20 47.73 37.09 63.24
C LEU A 20 47.70 35.73 62.54
N THR A 21 48.02 34.65 63.24
CA THR A 21 47.90 33.27 62.72
C THR A 21 46.43 32.89 62.51
N ALA A 22 45.52 33.30 63.41
CA ALA A 22 44.09 33.09 63.25
C ALA A 22 43.52 33.90 62.08
N ILE A 23 43.95 35.16 61.88
CA ILE A 23 43.56 35.99 60.73
C ILE A 23 44.07 35.37 59.42
N LEU A 24 45.32 34.91 59.39
CA LEU A 24 45.88 34.26 58.21
C LEU A 24 45.18 32.93 57.88
N ALA A 25 44.70 32.23 58.92
CA ALA A 25 43.93 30.98 58.78
C ALA A 25 42.45 31.22 58.41
N LEU A 26 41.90 32.40 58.73
CA LEU A 26 40.54 32.81 58.34
C LEU A 26 40.46 33.25 56.87
N ASN A 27 41.57 33.73 56.30
CA ASN A 27 41.65 34.10 54.90
C ASN A 27 41.86 32.86 54.02
N VAL A 28 41.13 32.79 52.91
CA VAL A 28 41.25 31.72 51.92
C VAL A 28 42.56 31.90 51.14
N SER A 29 43.31 30.82 50.91
CA SER A 29 44.54 30.86 50.12
C SER A 29 44.27 31.30 48.68
N LYS A 30 45.17 32.10 48.09
CA LYS A 30 45.02 32.64 46.73
C LYS A 30 44.82 31.54 45.67
N GLU A 31 45.49 30.40 45.84
CA GLU A 31 45.38 29.25 44.95
C GLU A 31 43.95 28.67 44.92
N VAL A 32 43.23 28.71 46.04
CA VAL A 32 41.84 28.24 46.14
C VAL A 32 40.90 29.23 45.45
N LEU A 33 41.13 30.53 45.57
CA LEU A 33 40.36 31.55 44.86
C LEU A 33 40.58 31.50 43.34
N ASP A 34 41.81 31.23 42.90
CA ASP A 34 42.12 31.01 41.49
C ASP A 34 41.46 29.74 40.94
N ALA A 35 41.33 28.68 41.75
CA ALA A 35 40.58 27.49 41.37
C ALA A 35 39.08 27.79 41.12
N PHE A 36 38.47 28.66 41.94
CA PHE A 36 37.09 29.12 41.70
C PHE A 36 36.98 29.96 40.42
N ALA A 37 37.94 30.84 40.15
CA ALA A 37 37.96 31.64 38.92
C ALA A 37 38.16 30.76 37.66
N PHE A 38 38.96 29.69 37.77
CA PHE A 38 39.10 28.68 36.72
C PHE A 38 37.80 27.90 36.51
N MET A 39 37.14 27.48 37.61
CA MET A 39 35.86 26.79 37.53
C MET A 39 34.78 27.64 36.85
N ASP A 40 34.72 28.94 37.18
CA ASP A 40 33.82 29.89 36.51
C ASP A 40 34.08 29.96 35.00
N THR A 41 35.35 29.99 34.59
CA THR A 41 35.72 30.02 33.16
C THR A 41 35.20 28.78 32.43
N GLU A 42 35.35 27.59 33.02
CA GLU A 42 34.83 26.34 32.44
C GLU A 42 33.28 26.30 32.45
N LEU A 43 32.63 26.83 33.49
CA LEU A 43 31.17 26.94 33.56
C LEU A 43 30.62 27.90 32.50
N VAL A 44 31.27 29.05 32.28
CA VAL A 44 30.93 29.99 31.21
C VAL A 44 31.12 29.33 29.83
N ARG A 45 32.19 28.55 29.65
CA ARG A 45 32.36 27.76 28.41
C ARG A 45 31.23 26.74 28.23
N SER A 46 30.82 26.06 29.30
CA SER A 46 29.71 25.10 29.26
C SER A 46 28.40 25.78 28.91
N GLU A 47 28.09 26.93 29.54
CA GLU A 47 26.91 27.75 29.24
C GLU A 47 26.86 28.12 27.76
N ARG A 48 27.96 28.63 27.18
CA ARG A 48 28.05 28.93 25.74
C ARG A 48 27.84 27.70 24.86
N ALA A 49 28.41 26.57 25.24
CA ALA A 49 28.23 25.32 24.50
C ALA A 49 26.76 24.88 24.50
N HIS A 50 26.06 25.02 25.63
CA HIS A 50 24.63 24.76 25.70
C HIS A 50 23.82 25.77 24.88
N GLU A 51 24.15 27.06 24.94
CA GLU A 51 23.49 28.10 24.14
C GLU A 51 23.62 27.80 22.63
N GLN A 52 24.83 27.53 22.14
CA GLN A 52 25.06 27.19 20.73
C GLN A 52 24.28 25.95 20.31
N ARG A 53 24.26 24.90 21.14
CA ARG A 53 23.44 23.70 20.86
C ARG A 53 21.95 24.05 20.83
N SER A 54 21.45 24.83 21.78
CA SER A 54 20.05 25.25 21.81
C SER A 54 19.68 26.03 20.56
N GLN A 55 20.54 26.93 20.08
CA GLN A 55 20.31 27.66 18.82
C GLN A 55 20.12 26.72 17.62
N VAL A 56 20.93 25.66 17.51
CA VAL A 56 20.78 24.64 16.46
C VAL A 56 19.46 23.89 16.60
N GLU A 57 19.09 23.46 17.80
CA GLU A 57 17.82 22.76 18.06
C GLU A 57 16.61 23.64 17.73
N TYR A 58 16.66 24.93 18.08
CA TYR A 58 15.61 25.89 17.70
C TYR A 58 15.49 26.07 16.18
N ALA A 59 16.61 26.10 15.46
CA ALA A 59 16.59 26.21 14.00
C ALA A 59 15.95 24.96 13.35
N VAL A 60 16.29 23.76 13.85
CA VAL A 60 15.68 22.50 13.39
C VAL A 60 14.18 22.48 13.69
N PHE A 61 13.78 22.90 14.89
CA PHE A 61 12.37 22.95 15.28
C PHE A 61 11.61 23.97 14.41
N ALA A 62 12.16 25.15 14.15
CA ALA A 62 11.55 26.15 13.29
C ALA A 62 11.37 25.68 11.84
N ASP A 63 12.36 24.97 11.27
CA ASP A 63 12.23 24.36 9.94
C ASP A 63 11.12 23.30 9.93
N ALA A 64 11.04 22.44 10.95
CA ALA A 64 9.95 21.47 11.07
C ALA A 64 8.57 22.14 11.21
N ALA A 65 8.46 23.22 11.97
CA ALA A 65 7.24 24.02 12.13
C ALA A 65 6.83 24.71 10.82
N THR A 66 7.79 25.13 10.01
CA THR A 66 7.52 25.71 8.68
C THR A 66 6.98 24.67 7.71
N ARG A 67 7.53 23.45 7.74
CA ARG A 67 7.10 22.34 6.86
C ARG A 67 5.77 21.71 7.29
N PHE A 68 5.51 21.65 8.59
CA PHE A 68 4.33 21.01 9.17
C PHE A 68 3.67 21.90 10.24
N PRO A 69 3.05 23.03 9.85
CA PRO A 69 2.52 24.02 10.80
C PRO A 69 1.45 23.46 11.74
N GLU A 70 0.56 22.61 11.22
CA GLU A 70 -0.52 22.01 12.01
C GLU A 70 -0.02 21.08 13.13
N LYS A 71 1.17 20.49 12.96
CA LYS A 71 1.75 19.54 13.93
C LYS A 71 2.73 20.21 14.89
N PHE A 72 3.63 21.04 14.36
CA PHE A 72 4.76 21.57 15.12
C PHE A 72 4.58 23.05 15.54
N GLY A 73 3.56 23.76 15.05
CA GLY A 73 3.35 25.18 15.34
C GLY A 73 3.23 25.50 16.84
N ASP A 74 2.21 24.95 17.51
CA ASP A 74 2.00 25.17 18.96
C ASP A 74 3.20 24.71 19.81
N ALA A 75 3.82 23.59 19.44
CA ALA A 75 4.99 23.09 20.16
C ALA A 75 6.23 24.00 19.98
N ASN A 76 6.40 24.60 18.80
CA ASN A 76 7.44 25.57 18.53
C ASN A 76 7.19 26.88 19.29
N ASP A 77 5.95 27.37 19.36
CA ASP A 77 5.60 28.56 20.14
C ASP A 77 5.91 28.36 21.63
N ARG A 78 5.61 27.18 22.18
CA ARG A 78 6.00 26.80 23.54
C ARG A 78 7.53 26.76 23.71
N ALA A 79 8.26 26.23 22.73
CA ALA A 79 9.72 26.19 22.76
C ALA A 79 10.33 27.61 22.76
N LEU A 80 9.76 28.54 21.97
CA LEU A 80 10.15 29.95 21.97
C LEU A 80 9.83 30.65 23.30
N HIS A 81 8.72 30.29 23.94
CA HIS A 81 8.41 30.78 25.28
C HIS A 81 9.45 30.30 26.30
N VAL A 82 9.89 29.03 26.24
CA VAL A 82 10.99 28.52 27.08
C VAL A 82 12.28 29.31 26.86
N LYS A 83 12.61 29.61 25.60
CA LYS A 83 13.79 30.43 25.24
C LYS A 83 13.75 31.80 25.92
N ALA A 84 12.62 32.51 25.77
CA ALA A 84 12.44 33.84 26.33
C ALA A 84 12.59 33.86 27.86
N HIS A 85 12.07 32.84 28.55
CA HIS A 85 12.24 32.71 30.00
C HIS A 85 13.69 32.40 30.40
N ALA A 86 14.35 31.48 29.69
CA ALA A 86 15.75 31.14 29.93
C ALA A 86 16.67 32.34 29.71
N ASP A 87 16.52 33.06 28.58
CA ASP A 87 17.26 34.28 28.26
C ASP A 87 17.07 35.36 29.34
N SER A 88 15.83 35.58 29.76
CA SER A 88 15.50 36.55 30.82
C SER A 88 16.20 36.23 32.15
N LEU A 89 16.24 34.95 32.53
CA LEU A 89 16.93 34.49 33.75
C LEU A 89 18.46 34.61 33.64
N VAL A 90 19.04 34.18 32.52
CA VAL A 90 20.49 34.25 32.30
C VAL A 90 20.96 35.71 32.33
N LEU A 91 20.23 36.62 31.68
CA LEU A 91 20.49 38.07 31.73
C LEU A 91 20.29 38.67 33.13
N HIS A 92 19.36 38.14 33.92
CA HIS A 92 19.19 38.57 35.30
C HIS A 92 20.39 38.17 36.16
N ILE A 93 20.86 36.93 36.04
CA ILE A 93 22.05 36.44 36.75
C ILE A 93 23.30 37.19 36.30
N GLU A 94 23.44 37.48 35.01
CA GLU A 94 24.55 38.26 34.47
C GLU A 94 24.60 39.66 35.08
N ARG A 95 23.45 40.36 35.16
CA ARG A 95 23.36 41.67 35.83
C ARG A 95 23.75 41.60 37.31
N ILE A 96 23.42 40.51 38.00
CA ILE A 96 23.84 40.29 39.39
C ILE A 96 25.36 40.16 39.46
N LYS A 97 25.98 39.34 38.60
CA LYS A 97 27.44 39.17 38.53
C LYS A 97 28.15 40.49 38.24
N VAL A 98 27.71 41.23 37.22
CA VAL A 98 28.29 42.53 36.84
C VAL A 98 28.26 43.50 38.02
N ARG A 99 27.11 43.62 38.71
CA ARG A 99 26.96 44.53 39.85
C ARG A 99 27.86 44.12 41.02
N ALA A 100 27.90 42.83 41.36
CA ALA A 100 28.73 42.32 42.45
C ALA A 100 30.22 42.58 42.20
N ILE A 101 30.70 42.35 40.97
CA ILE A 101 32.09 42.59 40.59
C ILE A 101 32.40 44.10 40.57
N ALA A 102 31.50 44.93 40.04
CA ALA A 102 31.67 46.38 40.00
C ALA A 102 31.81 47.00 41.39
N GLU A 103 30.96 46.56 42.32
CA GLU A 103 30.96 47.07 43.69
C GLU A 103 32.18 46.61 44.49
N ALA A 104 32.67 45.38 44.25
CA ALA A 104 33.84 44.83 44.95
C ALA A 104 35.17 45.44 44.49
N ASP A 105 35.39 45.57 43.18
CA ASP A 105 36.64 46.14 42.63
C ASP A 105 36.58 47.68 42.48
N GLY A 106 35.45 48.32 42.81
CA GLY A 106 35.26 49.76 42.67
C GLY A 106 35.28 50.27 41.22
N LEU A 107 34.99 49.38 40.26
CA LEU A 107 35.02 49.65 38.82
C LEU A 107 33.63 50.07 38.32
N SER A 108 33.58 50.82 37.22
CA SER A 108 32.31 51.10 36.56
C SER A 108 31.81 49.86 35.82
N ALA A 109 30.50 49.64 35.79
CA ALA A 109 29.90 48.48 35.10
C ALA A 109 30.28 48.42 33.60
N SER A 110 30.60 49.56 32.98
CA SER A 110 31.09 49.63 31.59
C SER A 110 32.51 49.15 31.40
N ASP A 111 33.36 49.22 32.43
CA ASP A 111 34.78 48.79 32.35
C ASP A 111 34.94 47.27 32.54
N LEU A 112 33.90 46.61 33.04
CA LEU A 112 33.88 45.17 33.30
C LEU A 112 33.40 44.35 32.11
N VAL A 113 32.69 44.99 31.17
CA VAL A 113 32.15 44.35 29.99
C VAL A 113 33.13 44.53 28.83
N GLY A 114 33.91 43.50 28.54
CA GLY A 114 34.83 43.44 27.40
C GLY A 114 34.27 42.56 26.29
N LYS A 115 34.52 42.91 25.03
CA LYS A 115 34.10 42.06 23.89
C LYS A 115 35.10 40.93 23.65
N ASP A 116 34.61 39.70 23.54
CA ASP A 116 35.43 38.56 23.12
C ASP A 116 35.64 38.51 21.60
N ALA A 117 36.39 37.50 21.13
CA ALA A 117 36.68 37.28 19.71
C ALA A 117 35.42 37.05 18.84
N ASP A 118 34.31 36.66 19.46
CA ASP A 118 33.01 36.45 18.83
C ASP A 118 32.10 37.70 18.94
N GLY A 119 32.64 38.82 19.43
CA GLY A 119 31.98 40.12 19.50
C GLY A 119 30.94 40.26 20.61
N ARG A 120 30.91 39.32 21.58
CA ARG A 120 29.95 39.29 22.67
C ARG A 120 30.53 39.90 23.95
N ASP A 121 29.66 40.54 24.70
CA ASP A 121 29.96 41.14 25.99
C ASP A 121 30.33 40.04 27.00
N THR A 122 31.56 40.08 27.50
CA THR A 122 32.11 39.13 28.46
C THR A 122 32.60 39.89 29.68
N LEU A 123 32.29 39.39 30.86
CA LEU A 123 32.88 39.90 32.08
C LEU A 123 34.40 39.73 32.02
N ARG A 124 35.15 40.75 32.44
CA ARG A 124 36.58 40.64 32.74
C ARG A 124 36.81 39.35 33.54
N ALA A 125 37.73 38.51 33.07
CA ALA A 125 37.97 37.20 33.69
C ALA A 125 38.16 37.37 35.21
N LEU A 126 37.44 36.58 36.00
CA LEU A 126 37.55 36.58 37.47
C LEU A 126 39.02 36.46 37.94
N LEU A 127 39.88 35.82 37.15
CA LEU A 127 41.32 35.70 37.38
C LEU A 127 42.05 37.05 37.48
N ALA A 128 41.51 38.11 36.89
CA ALA A 128 42.10 39.44 36.80
C ALA A 128 41.46 40.48 37.75
N LEU A 129 40.63 40.02 38.70
CA LEU A 129 40.06 40.84 39.78
C LEU A 129 40.99 40.87 40.98
N ASP A 130 41.02 41.99 41.69
CA ASP A 130 41.86 42.15 42.87
C ASP A 130 41.11 41.75 44.16
N ALA A 131 39.79 41.99 44.24
CA ALA A 131 38.96 41.69 45.41
C ALA A 131 38.28 40.30 45.35
N LYS A 132 38.99 39.25 44.89
CA LYS A 132 38.44 37.88 44.76
C LYS A 132 37.99 37.28 46.09
N ASP A 133 38.66 37.68 47.16
CA ASP A 133 38.43 37.25 48.54
C ASP A 133 37.34 38.06 49.25
N ASP A 134 36.78 39.10 48.63
CA ASP A 134 35.71 39.89 49.24
C ASP A 134 34.49 39.03 49.56
N ARG A 135 34.00 39.14 50.79
CA ARG A 135 32.85 38.37 51.30
C ARG A 135 31.65 39.26 51.57
N GLU A 136 31.86 40.58 51.66
CA GLU A 136 30.83 41.51 52.10
C GLU A 136 29.89 41.92 50.96
N THR A 137 30.41 42.11 49.74
CA THR A 137 29.62 42.64 48.63
C THR A 137 28.48 41.70 48.24
N LEU A 138 28.79 40.42 48.01
CA LEU A 138 27.77 39.42 47.73
C LEU A 138 26.80 39.24 48.90
N THR A 139 27.32 39.20 50.13
CA THR A 139 26.49 39.05 51.33
C THR A 139 25.48 40.19 51.42
N ARG A 140 25.92 41.44 51.32
CA ARG A 140 25.08 42.64 51.39
C ARG A 140 24.06 42.69 50.26
N MET A 141 24.46 42.32 49.04
CA MET A 141 23.62 42.39 47.86
C MET A 141 22.56 41.28 47.83
N MET A 142 22.95 40.04 48.11
CA MET A 142 22.15 38.84 47.87
C MET A 142 21.39 38.34 49.09
N VAL A 143 21.94 38.51 50.30
CA VAL A 143 21.39 37.94 51.55
C VAL A 143 20.97 39.02 52.54
N GLY A 144 21.76 40.07 52.71
CA GLY A 144 21.55 41.10 53.75
C GLY A 144 22.25 40.76 55.07
N SER A 145 21.88 41.47 56.13
CA SER A 145 22.56 41.41 57.44
C SER A 145 22.22 40.16 58.27
N GLU A 146 21.10 39.50 57.98
CA GLU A 146 20.58 38.37 58.77
C GLU A 146 20.50 37.11 57.90
N PRO A 147 21.41 36.12 58.06
CA PRO A 147 21.41 34.92 57.22
C PRO A 147 20.13 34.07 57.37
N ALA A 148 19.56 34.00 58.57
CA ALA A 148 18.33 33.27 58.81
C ALA A 148 17.09 33.89 58.12
N SER A 149 17.15 35.16 57.74
CA SER A 149 16.05 35.89 57.07
C SER A 149 16.59 36.69 55.88
N PRO A 150 16.86 36.01 54.74
CA PRO A 150 17.46 36.63 53.58
C PRO A 150 16.56 37.73 53.00
N LYS A 151 17.21 38.75 52.47
CA LYS A 151 16.62 39.90 51.79
C LYS A 151 15.72 39.46 50.63
N ARG A 152 14.56 40.10 50.48
CA ARG A 152 13.53 39.76 49.47
C ARG A 152 13.37 40.81 48.36
N GLU A 153 14.37 41.67 48.18
CA GLU A 153 14.35 42.70 47.15
C GLU A 153 14.74 42.15 45.77
N PRO A 154 14.40 42.85 44.67
CA PRO A 154 14.80 42.45 43.32
C PRO A 154 16.32 42.27 43.19
N GLY A 155 16.74 41.13 42.65
CA GLY A 155 18.17 40.78 42.53
C GLY A 155 18.80 40.20 43.80
N SER A 156 18.02 39.85 44.83
CA SER A 156 18.50 39.06 45.96
C SER A 156 18.54 37.56 45.63
N ALA A 157 19.20 36.76 46.48
CA ALA A 157 19.23 35.31 46.36
C ALA A 157 17.81 34.70 46.46
N TYR A 158 16.93 35.29 47.27
CA TYR A 158 15.54 34.84 47.39
C TYR A 158 14.74 35.10 46.10
N ASP A 159 14.88 36.29 45.50
CA ASP A 159 14.24 36.60 44.19
C ASP A 159 14.75 35.63 43.11
N LEU A 160 16.06 35.38 43.07
CA LEU A 160 16.66 34.44 42.13
C LEU A 160 16.10 33.01 42.31
N LYS A 161 16.02 32.51 43.55
CA LYS A 161 15.44 31.20 43.86
C LYS A 161 13.99 31.09 43.41
N GLN A 162 13.18 32.12 43.64
CA GLN A 162 11.78 32.14 43.21
C GLN A 162 11.65 32.12 41.68
N ARG A 163 12.46 32.92 40.97
CA ARG A 163 12.43 32.97 39.51
C ARG A 163 12.87 31.65 38.87
N ILE A 164 13.91 31.00 39.40
CA ILE A 164 14.35 29.69 38.91
C ILE A 164 13.33 28.61 39.27
N GLY A 165 12.73 28.65 40.46
CA GLY A 165 11.63 27.77 40.85
C GLY A 165 10.43 27.88 39.91
N ALA A 166 10.01 29.10 39.58
CA ALA A 166 8.93 29.35 38.63
C ALA A 166 9.27 28.85 37.22
N PHE A 167 10.51 29.01 36.77
CA PHE A 167 10.98 28.45 35.51
C PHE A 167 10.93 26.93 35.51
N ARG A 168 11.50 26.27 36.52
CA ARG A 168 11.41 24.81 36.70
C ARG A 168 9.95 24.32 36.66
N ASP A 169 9.06 24.97 37.40
CA ASP A 169 7.67 24.56 37.47
C ASP A 169 6.95 24.78 36.12
N SER A 170 7.28 25.86 35.40
CA SER A 170 6.77 26.09 34.04
C SER A 170 7.24 25.00 33.05
N LEU A 171 8.49 24.55 33.17
CA LEU A 171 9.04 23.46 32.37
C LEU A 171 8.31 22.14 32.66
N LYS A 172 8.04 21.83 33.93
CA LYS A 172 7.28 20.62 34.33
C LYS A 172 5.86 20.63 33.75
N VAL A 173 5.19 21.78 33.76
CA VAL A 173 3.86 21.94 33.13
C VAL A 173 3.93 21.66 31.63
N LEU A 174 4.95 22.16 30.94
CA LEU A 174 5.16 21.92 29.50
C LEU A 174 5.52 20.46 29.18
N ALA A 175 6.27 19.79 30.06
CA ALA A 175 6.63 18.37 29.89
C ALA A 175 5.39 17.46 29.93
N GLY A 176 4.40 17.81 30.75
CA GLY A 176 3.16 17.06 30.91
C GLY A 176 3.35 15.66 31.50
N PRO A 177 2.29 14.82 31.51
CA PRO A 177 2.31 13.52 32.18
C PRO A 177 3.25 12.49 31.54
N LYS A 178 3.69 12.71 30.30
CA LYS A 178 4.64 11.83 29.61
C LYS A 178 6.11 12.16 29.93
N GLY A 179 6.39 13.35 30.48
CA GLY A 179 7.74 13.83 30.76
C GLY A 179 8.17 13.65 32.22
N ILE A 180 7.80 12.53 32.85
CA ILE A 180 8.08 12.28 34.27
C ILE A 180 9.59 12.26 34.55
N GLU A 181 10.37 11.61 33.68
CA GLU A 181 11.83 11.54 33.80
C GLU A 181 12.47 12.93 33.69
N LEU A 182 12.02 13.75 32.74
CA LEU A 182 12.50 15.13 32.60
C LEU A 182 12.13 15.97 33.82
N SER A 183 10.91 15.82 34.34
CA SER A 183 10.45 16.53 35.53
C SER A 183 11.29 16.16 36.76
N ALA A 184 11.64 14.88 36.92
CA ALA A 184 12.50 14.41 38.00
C ALA A 184 13.95 14.93 37.86
N ALA A 185 14.48 14.98 36.64
CA ALA A 185 15.80 15.56 36.38
C ALA A 185 15.83 17.06 36.71
N LEU A 186 14.77 17.81 36.38
CA LEU A 186 14.63 19.23 36.72
C LEU A 186 14.57 19.47 38.23
N ASP A 187 13.88 18.60 38.98
CA ASP A 187 13.83 18.66 40.45
C ASP A 187 15.19 18.41 41.08
N MET A 188 15.99 17.51 40.49
CA MET A 188 17.36 17.23 40.95
C MET A 188 18.34 18.37 40.62
N LEU A 189 18.19 18.98 39.46
CA LEU A 189 19.07 20.05 38.97
C LEU A 189 18.84 21.36 39.76
N PHE A 190 17.58 21.70 40.03
CA PHE A 190 17.16 22.90 40.77
C PHE A 190 16.69 22.56 42.19
N ASP A 191 17.58 21.91 42.95
CA ASP A 191 17.37 21.61 44.36
C ASP A 191 17.80 22.80 45.25
N PHE A 192 16.81 23.44 45.86
CA PHE A 192 16.97 24.59 46.77
C PHE A 192 16.64 24.27 48.23
N HIS A 193 16.69 23.00 48.62
CA HIS A 193 16.49 22.57 49.99
C HIS A 193 17.59 23.10 50.90
N ASP A 194 17.23 23.32 52.16
CA ASP A 194 18.18 23.69 53.21
C ASP A 194 19.18 22.54 53.43
N ARG A 195 20.44 22.86 53.71
CA ARG A 195 21.51 21.86 53.85
C ARG A 195 22.38 22.16 55.07
N ARG A 196 23.11 21.15 55.54
CA ARG A 196 24.12 21.33 56.59
C ARG A 196 25.40 21.86 55.98
N ASP A 197 25.96 22.90 56.59
CA ASP A 197 27.29 23.41 56.26
C ASP A 197 28.40 22.53 56.88
N ALA A 198 29.67 22.90 56.64
CA ALA A 198 30.83 22.21 57.20
C ALA A 198 30.90 22.29 58.74
N SER A 199 30.20 23.23 59.37
CA SER A 199 30.08 23.35 60.83
C SER A 199 28.98 22.45 61.41
N GLY A 200 28.17 21.81 60.56
CA GLY A 200 27.05 20.97 60.94
C GLY A 200 25.74 21.73 61.18
N THR A 201 25.73 23.05 60.95
CA THR A 201 24.59 23.95 61.12
C THR A 201 23.68 23.86 59.89
N MET A 202 22.37 23.81 60.11
CA MET A 202 21.39 23.79 59.02
C MET A 202 21.17 25.22 58.53
N ASN A 203 21.54 25.50 57.29
CA ASN A 203 21.42 26.82 56.69
C ASN A 203 20.50 26.75 55.45
N ASN A 204 19.83 27.86 55.16
CA ASN A 204 19.04 27.99 53.94
C ASN A 204 19.94 28.05 52.70
N TRP A 205 19.36 27.77 51.53
CA TRP A 205 20.10 27.79 50.26
C TRP A 205 20.77 29.14 49.99
N GLU A 206 20.08 30.23 50.30
CA GLU A 206 20.55 31.60 50.08
C GLU A 206 21.84 31.89 50.87
N SER A 207 21.90 31.55 52.15
CA SER A 207 23.07 31.81 52.98
C SER A 207 24.23 30.87 52.67
N ILE A 208 23.97 29.59 52.40
CA ILE A 208 25.06 28.64 52.07
C ILE A 208 25.85 29.09 50.83
N ASN A 209 25.15 29.64 49.84
CA ASN A 209 25.77 29.99 48.57
C ASN A 209 26.30 31.42 48.51
N PHE A 210 25.76 32.35 49.32
CA PHE A 210 26.03 33.78 49.17
C PHE A 210 26.30 34.56 50.46
N TYR A 211 26.18 33.96 51.66
CA TYR A 211 26.47 34.65 52.93
C TYR A 211 27.87 34.30 53.42
N ASP A 212 28.70 35.32 53.62
CA ASP A 212 30.11 35.18 54.00
C ASP A 212 30.88 34.26 53.04
N VAL A 213 30.54 34.27 51.75
CA VAL A 213 31.20 33.48 50.70
C VAL A 213 32.11 34.40 49.88
N PRO A 214 33.35 34.00 49.55
CA PRO A 214 34.22 34.79 48.68
C PRO A 214 33.57 35.08 47.32
N LEU A 215 33.79 36.29 46.81
CA LEU A 215 33.23 36.77 45.55
C LEU A 215 33.44 35.76 44.41
N ALA A 216 34.66 35.24 44.26
CA ALA A 216 34.98 34.26 43.22
C ALA A 216 34.09 33.00 43.28
N ALA A 217 33.81 32.48 44.47
CA ALA A 217 32.97 31.30 44.67
C ALA A 217 31.48 31.58 44.44
N GLY A 218 31.00 32.75 44.88
CA GLY A 218 29.61 33.14 44.64
C GLY A 218 29.32 33.41 43.15
N VAL A 219 30.25 34.06 42.45
CA VAL A 219 30.15 34.27 40.99
C VAL A 219 30.20 32.95 40.23
N ALA A 220 31.07 32.01 40.63
CA ALA A 220 31.11 30.67 40.04
C ALA A 220 29.79 29.91 40.25
N THR A 221 29.17 30.04 41.44
CA THR A 221 27.84 29.48 41.71
C THR A 221 26.77 30.07 40.79
N LEU A 222 26.80 31.38 40.55
CA LEU A 222 25.90 32.04 39.60
C LEU A 222 26.12 31.53 38.16
N SER A 223 27.36 31.34 37.72
CA SER A 223 27.69 30.76 36.41
C SER A 223 27.20 29.32 36.27
N LYS A 224 27.30 28.53 37.35
CA LYS A 224 26.74 27.17 37.40
C LYS A 224 25.24 27.19 37.16
N LEU A 225 24.51 28.12 37.80
CA LEU A 225 23.07 28.28 37.58
C LEU A 225 22.74 28.71 36.14
N GLN A 226 23.55 29.57 35.51
CA GLN A 226 23.36 29.92 34.09
C GLN A 226 23.53 28.69 33.18
N ALA A 227 24.58 27.89 33.39
CA ALA A 227 24.82 26.67 32.63
C ALA A 227 23.68 25.64 32.80
N ASP A 228 23.19 25.47 34.02
CA ASP A 228 22.04 24.61 34.35
C ASP A 228 20.76 25.06 33.63
N ILE A 229 20.47 26.37 33.63
CA ILE A 229 19.33 26.95 32.92
C ILE A 229 19.43 26.64 31.41
N ARG A 230 20.59 26.88 30.79
CA ARG A 230 20.81 26.55 29.37
C ARG A 230 20.71 25.06 29.07
N SER A 231 21.20 24.20 29.95
CA SER A 231 21.07 22.75 29.79
C SER A 231 19.60 22.31 29.84
N SER A 232 18.86 22.80 30.83
CA SER A 232 17.42 22.48 31.00
C SER A 232 16.55 23.01 29.86
N GLU A 233 16.87 24.20 29.32
CA GLU A 233 16.29 24.74 28.09
C GLU A 233 16.49 23.76 26.93
N ASN A 234 17.73 23.31 26.71
CA ASN A 234 18.07 22.39 25.62
C ASN A 234 17.31 21.06 25.72
N ASP A 235 17.28 20.48 26.91
CA ASP A 235 16.57 19.21 27.16
C ASP A 235 15.06 19.36 26.95
N MET A 236 14.48 20.50 27.36
CA MET A 236 13.06 20.79 27.11
C MET A 236 12.77 20.93 25.62
N VAL A 237 13.58 21.65 24.86
CA VAL A 237 13.38 21.84 23.41
C VAL A 237 13.40 20.49 22.69
N LYS A 238 14.37 19.63 23.02
CA LYS A 238 14.44 18.27 22.50
C LYS A 238 13.23 17.43 22.89
N TRP A 239 12.77 17.55 24.14
CA TRP A 239 11.57 16.87 24.60
C TRP A 239 10.34 17.31 23.82
N LEU A 240 10.11 18.62 23.69
CA LEU A 240 8.99 19.18 22.94
C LEU A 240 9.00 18.69 21.49
N TYR A 241 10.16 18.71 20.82
CA TYR A 241 10.31 18.19 19.46
C TYR A 241 9.95 16.70 19.35
N ARG A 242 10.52 15.86 20.22
CA ARG A 242 10.24 14.40 20.24
C ARG A 242 8.80 14.09 20.62
N SER A 243 8.19 14.88 21.50
CA SER A 243 6.83 14.68 21.96
C SER A 243 5.82 14.79 20.82
N VAL A 244 6.07 15.69 19.86
CA VAL A 244 5.27 15.83 18.64
C VAL A 244 5.47 14.62 17.72
N GLY A 245 6.72 14.23 17.46
CA GLY A 245 7.02 13.08 16.59
C GLY A 245 6.51 11.74 17.14
N SER A 246 6.50 11.56 18.47
CA SER A 246 5.99 10.35 19.12
C SER A 246 4.46 10.18 19.09
N ARG A 247 3.71 11.24 18.71
CA ARG A 247 2.26 11.13 18.49
C ARG A 247 1.93 10.40 17.19
N ASP A 248 2.83 10.43 16.20
CA ASP A 248 2.64 9.67 14.97
C ASP A 248 2.86 8.18 15.25
N HIS A 249 1.79 7.40 15.16
CA HIS A 249 1.89 5.96 14.99
C HIS A 249 2.57 5.74 13.63
N GLY A 250 3.90 5.64 13.63
CA GLY A 250 4.65 5.38 12.42
C GLY A 250 4.23 4.04 11.86
N PHE A 251 3.71 4.02 10.64
CA PHE A 251 3.49 2.78 9.91
C PHE A 251 4.83 2.06 9.77
N SER A 252 4.97 0.93 10.46
CA SER A 252 6.27 0.27 10.64
C SER A 252 6.72 -0.51 9.41
N HIS A 253 5.78 -0.92 8.56
CA HIS A 253 6.04 -1.73 7.37
C HIS A 253 5.48 -1.05 6.11
N LEU A 254 6.29 -1.04 5.06
CA LEU A 254 5.93 -0.57 3.73
C LEU A 254 5.82 -1.76 2.78
N THR A 255 4.74 -1.80 2.00
CA THR A 255 4.53 -2.79 0.94
C THR A 255 4.05 -2.08 -0.32
N ALA A 256 4.42 -2.58 -1.49
CA ALA A 256 3.78 -2.16 -2.73
C ALA A 256 2.40 -2.83 -2.83
N ALA A 257 1.40 -2.07 -3.25
CA ALA A 257 0.08 -2.57 -3.60
C ALA A 257 -0.18 -2.25 -5.08
N VAL A 258 -0.73 -3.22 -5.79
CA VAL A 258 -1.08 -3.11 -7.22
C VAL A 258 -2.55 -3.44 -7.36
N ILE A 259 -3.34 -2.49 -7.87
CA ILE A 259 -4.77 -2.67 -8.14
C ILE A 259 -4.97 -2.67 -9.66
N PRO A 260 -5.14 -3.85 -10.28
CA PRO A 260 -5.42 -3.96 -11.70
C PRO A 260 -6.86 -3.52 -12.02
N GLN A 261 -7.05 -2.86 -13.17
CA GLN A 261 -8.40 -2.53 -13.67
C GLN A 261 -9.15 -3.78 -14.15
N SER A 262 -8.43 -4.74 -14.76
CA SER A 262 -8.94 -6.06 -15.13
C SER A 262 -7.82 -7.09 -15.03
N ASN A 263 -8.12 -8.25 -14.46
CA ASN A 263 -7.20 -9.40 -14.39
C ASN A 263 -7.23 -10.26 -15.67
N LEU A 264 -8.19 -10.02 -16.57
CA LEU A 264 -8.33 -10.74 -17.83
C LEU A 264 -8.17 -9.77 -19.00
N ILE A 265 -7.21 -10.04 -19.88
CA ILE A 265 -6.96 -9.28 -21.10
C ILE A 265 -6.85 -10.23 -22.29
N MET A 266 -7.28 -9.79 -23.48
CA MET A 266 -7.06 -10.56 -24.70
C MET A 266 -5.66 -10.28 -25.27
N VAL A 267 -5.15 -11.18 -26.10
CA VAL A 267 -3.91 -10.94 -26.84
C VAL A 267 -4.07 -9.68 -27.71
N GLY A 268 -3.21 -8.69 -27.49
CA GLY A 268 -3.28 -7.37 -28.15
C GLY A 268 -3.97 -6.27 -27.34
N ASP A 269 -4.53 -6.59 -26.16
CA ASP A 269 -5.00 -5.58 -25.20
C ASP A 269 -3.87 -5.04 -24.32
N SER A 270 -4.08 -3.85 -23.75
CA SER A 270 -3.15 -3.24 -22.79
C SER A 270 -3.57 -3.55 -21.35
N PHE A 271 -2.64 -4.10 -20.55
CA PHE A 271 -2.82 -4.23 -19.11
C PHE A 271 -2.69 -2.85 -18.43
N ARG A 272 -3.63 -2.50 -17.55
CA ARG A 272 -3.63 -1.26 -16.78
C ARG A 272 -3.84 -1.55 -15.30
N ALA A 273 -3.00 -0.96 -14.46
CA ALA A 273 -3.05 -1.11 -13.01
C ALA A 273 -2.53 0.14 -12.31
N ASP A 274 -3.12 0.46 -11.16
CA ASP A 274 -2.63 1.50 -10.26
C ASP A 274 -1.63 0.88 -9.28
N VAL A 275 -0.42 1.44 -9.21
CA VAL A 275 0.66 0.99 -8.33
C VAL A 275 0.92 2.07 -7.30
N PHE A 276 0.82 1.73 -6.02
CA PHE A 276 1.07 2.66 -4.93
C PHE A 276 1.76 1.98 -3.75
N LEU A 277 2.35 2.82 -2.89
CA LEU A 277 2.97 2.40 -1.65
C LEU A 277 1.91 2.34 -0.54
N ALA A 278 1.75 1.17 0.05
CA ALA A 278 0.87 0.95 1.20
C ALA A 278 1.72 0.81 2.46
N ALA A 279 1.37 1.55 3.50
CA ALA A 279 2.02 1.51 4.80
C ALA A 279 1.07 0.89 5.83
N TYR A 280 1.55 -0.02 6.67
CA TYR A 280 0.74 -0.67 7.71
C TYR A 280 1.59 -1.01 8.94
N ASP A 281 0.93 -1.29 10.07
CA ASP A 281 1.60 -1.69 11.32
C ASP A 281 1.02 -3.01 11.86
N PRO A 282 1.82 -4.09 11.99
CA PRO A 282 1.35 -5.35 12.57
C PRO A 282 0.96 -5.28 14.05
N LYS A 283 1.44 -4.26 14.78
CA LYS A 283 1.17 -4.09 16.21
C LYS A 283 -0.18 -3.41 16.45
N ASN A 284 -0.52 -2.40 15.65
CA ASN A 284 -1.84 -1.78 15.66
C ASN A 284 -2.77 -2.48 14.66
N ARG A 285 -3.37 -3.61 15.07
CA ARG A 285 -4.23 -4.42 14.20
C ARG A 285 -5.58 -3.73 13.99
N PRO A 286 -5.92 -3.28 12.77
CA PRO A 286 -7.23 -2.70 12.50
C PRO A 286 -8.32 -3.76 12.62
N THR A 287 -9.59 -3.36 12.76
CA THR A 287 -10.73 -4.26 12.55
C THR A 287 -11.24 -4.04 11.13
N VAL A 288 -11.32 -5.10 10.33
CA VAL A 288 -11.81 -5.02 8.95
C VAL A 288 -13.13 -5.77 8.85
N SER A 289 -14.19 -5.06 8.50
CA SER A 289 -15.54 -5.60 8.43
C SER A 289 -16.06 -5.52 6.99
N LEU A 290 -16.87 -6.50 6.61
CA LEU A 290 -17.68 -6.45 5.39
C LEU A 290 -18.95 -5.62 5.63
N ALA A 291 -19.57 -5.08 4.59
CA ALA A 291 -20.85 -4.35 4.68
C ALA A 291 -22.00 -5.18 5.28
N GLY A 292 -21.84 -6.50 5.39
CA GLY A 292 -22.75 -7.41 6.10
C GLY A 292 -22.44 -7.63 7.59
N GLY A 293 -21.49 -6.90 8.18
CA GLY A 293 -21.14 -6.97 9.60
C GLY A 293 -20.23 -8.15 10.01
N ALA A 294 -19.74 -8.93 9.04
CA ALA A 294 -18.78 -10.00 9.32
C ALA A 294 -17.34 -9.46 9.31
N ASP A 295 -16.61 -9.72 10.38
CA ASP A 295 -15.19 -9.35 10.49
C ASP A 295 -14.29 -10.33 9.73
N LEU A 296 -13.30 -9.79 9.03
CA LEU A 296 -12.32 -10.55 8.29
C LEU A 296 -11.15 -10.96 9.20
N PRO A 297 -10.68 -12.22 9.11
CA PRO A 297 -9.52 -12.65 9.87
C PRO A 297 -8.27 -11.93 9.36
N ILE A 298 -7.49 -11.39 10.31
CA ILE A 298 -6.21 -10.74 10.05
C ILE A 298 -5.09 -11.73 10.30
N GLY A 299 -4.24 -11.92 9.29
CA GLY A 299 -3.07 -12.77 9.40
C GLY A 299 -2.00 -12.19 10.34
N ALA A 300 -1.00 -13.01 10.70
CA ALA A 300 0.16 -12.55 11.47
C ALA A 300 0.97 -11.45 10.74
N ASP A 301 0.78 -11.33 9.43
CA ASP A 301 1.31 -10.30 8.55
C ASP A 301 0.53 -8.97 8.60
N GLY A 302 -0.51 -8.86 9.44
CA GLY A 302 -1.29 -7.62 9.61
C GLY A 302 -2.28 -7.32 8.48
N LYS A 303 -2.47 -8.26 7.55
CA LYS A 303 -3.38 -8.13 6.39
C LYS A 303 -4.67 -8.91 6.62
N ALA A 304 -5.81 -8.29 6.32
CA ALA A 304 -7.11 -8.98 6.31
C ALA A 304 -7.21 -9.90 5.09
N LYS A 305 -7.69 -11.14 5.30
CA LYS A 305 -7.83 -12.13 4.24
C LYS A 305 -9.30 -12.30 3.86
N LEU A 306 -9.67 -11.78 2.70
CA LEU A 306 -11.00 -11.95 2.12
C LEU A 306 -11.04 -13.22 1.25
N SER A 307 -11.98 -14.11 1.53
CA SER A 307 -12.22 -15.32 0.73
C SER A 307 -13.72 -15.51 0.56
N LEU A 308 -14.23 -15.34 -0.66
CA LEU A 308 -15.65 -15.46 -1.00
C LEU A 308 -15.85 -16.60 -2.00
N ARG A 309 -16.97 -17.32 -1.89
CA ARG A 309 -17.38 -18.34 -2.86
C ARG A 309 -18.11 -17.69 -4.03
N GLY A 310 -17.75 -18.08 -5.26
CA GLY A 310 -18.39 -17.61 -6.49
C GLY A 310 -19.60 -18.44 -6.87
N ASP A 311 -20.72 -18.28 -6.17
CA ASP A 311 -21.90 -19.13 -6.35
C ASP A 311 -22.82 -18.69 -7.52
N ARG A 312 -22.77 -17.41 -7.89
CA ARG A 312 -23.60 -16.84 -8.95
C ARG A 312 -22.75 -16.29 -10.07
N ILE A 313 -23.08 -16.62 -11.32
CA ILE A 313 -22.43 -16.07 -12.50
C ILE A 313 -22.72 -14.57 -12.60
N GLY A 314 -21.72 -13.76 -12.94
CA GLY A 314 -21.86 -12.31 -13.12
C GLY A 314 -20.77 -11.51 -12.41
N GLU A 315 -20.88 -10.19 -12.50
CA GLU A 315 -20.07 -9.24 -11.73
C GLU A 315 -20.67 -9.05 -10.34
N HIS A 316 -19.83 -9.13 -9.32
CA HIS A 316 -20.20 -8.93 -7.91
C HIS A 316 -19.35 -7.83 -7.31
N ARG A 317 -19.97 -6.98 -6.51
CA ARG A 317 -19.30 -5.91 -5.77
C ARG A 317 -19.26 -6.25 -4.29
N VAL A 318 -18.10 -6.05 -3.68
CA VAL A 318 -17.84 -6.24 -2.26
C VAL A 318 -17.47 -4.90 -1.67
N GLU A 319 -18.11 -4.55 -0.56
CA GLU A 319 -17.87 -3.32 0.17
C GLU A 319 -17.67 -3.64 1.65
N GLY A 320 -16.97 -2.76 2.35
CA GLY A 320 -16.75 -2.87 3.78
C GLY A 320 -16.00 -1.67 4.32
N THR A 321 -15.62 -1.75 5.59
CA THR A 321 -14.91 -0.68 6.28
C THR A 321 -13.72 -1.22 7.07
N ILE A 322 -12.70 -0.38 7.19
CA ILE A 322 -11.51 -0.61 7.98
C ILE A 322 -11.55 0.39 9.13
N LEU A 323 -11.70 -0.12 10.34
CA LEU A 323 -11.59 0.64 11.58
C LEU A 323 -10.17 0.53 12.10
N PHE A 324 -9.48 1.65 12.29
CA PHE A 324 -8.15 1.67 12.89
C PHE A 324 -8.03 2.80 13.92
N GLU A 325 -7.20 2.59 14.94
CA GLU A 325 -6.91 3.61 15.94
C GLU A 325 -5.81 4.54 15.43
N GLY A 326 -6.18 5.77 15.11
CA GLY A 326 -5.26 6.84 14.75
C GLY A 326 -4.90 7.74 15.94
N PRO A 327 -3.97 8.69 15.76
CA PRO A 327 -3.55 9.63 16.81
C PRO A 327 -4.67 10.53 17.34
N ASP A 328 -5.72 10.76 16.54
CA ASP A 328 -6.90 11.56 16.90
C ASP A 328 -8.09 10.70 17.40
N GLY A 329 -7.88 9.39 17.58
CA GLY A 329 -8.92 8.41 17.90
C GLY A 329 -9.23 7.44 16.75
N SER A 330 -10.28 6.64 16.91
CA SER A 330 -10.69 5.64 15.92
C SER A 330 -11.18 6.31 14.62
N LYS A 331 -10.61 5.91 13.49
CA LYS A 331 -11.00 6.36 12.15
C LYS A 331 -11.49 5.18 11.32
N GLU A 332 -12.54 5.41 10.54
CA GLU A 332 -13.15 4.41 9.67
C GLU A 332 -12.92 4.77 8.20
N ILE A 333 -12.38 3.85 7.42
CA ILE A 333 -12.11 4.02 5.99
C ILE A 333 -12.92 2.98 5.19
N PRO A 334 -13.80 3.40 4.28
CA PRO A 334 -14.53 2.47 3.42
C PRO A 334 -13.64 1.91 2.31
N TYR A 335 -13.88 0.66 1.93
CA TYR A 335 -13.29 0.04 0.76
C TYR A 335 -14.37 -0.61 -0.12
N SER A 336 -14.11 -0.65 -1.43
CA SER A 336 -14.95 -1.39 -2.37
C SER A 336 -14.08 -2.06 -3.43
N THR A 337 -14.46 -3.26 -3.85
CA THR A 337 -13.81 -4.01 -4.93
C THR A 337 -14.85 -4.84 -5.68
N SER A 338 -14.64 -5.09 -6.97
CA SER A 338 -15.49 -5.98 -7.76
C SER A 338 -14.74 -7.23 -8.20
N TYR A 339 -15.46 -8.34 -8.31
CA TYR A 339 -14.95 -9.60 -8.84
C TYR A 339 -15.97 -10.23 -9.79
N GLN A 340 -15.48 -10.93 -10.81
CA GLN A 340 -16.33 -11.57 -11.80
C GLN A 340 -16.30 -13.10 -11.63
N VAL A 341 -17.49 -13.71 -11.60
CA VAL A 341 -17.65 -15.16 -11.56
C VAL A 341 -18.13 -15.61 -12.93
N MET A 342 -17.36 -16.52 -13.55
CA MET A 342 -17.66 -17.09 -14.86
C MET A 342 -17.94 -18.58 -14.72
N ALA A 343 -18.88 -19.09 -15.52
CA ALA A 343 -19.04 -20.54 -15.66
C ALA A 343 -17.81 -21.13 -16.34
N PRO A 344 -17.33 -22.31 -15.90
CA PRO A 344 -16.26 -23.01 -16.61
C PRO A 344 -16.74 -23.37 -18.02
N LEU A 345 -15.97 -22.96 -19.04
CA LEU A 345 -16.26 -23.26 -20.44
C LEU A 345 -15.38 -24.43 -20.90
N LEU A 346 -15.99 -25.56 -21.25
CA LEU A 346 -15.31 -26.66 -21.94
C LEU A 346 -15.71 -26.65 -23.41
N VAL A 347 -14.78 -26.27 -24.29
CA VAL A 347 -14.99 -26.33 -25.74
C VAL A 347 -14.43 -27.64 -26.26
N ALA A 348 -15.30 -28.61 -26.54
CA ALA A 348 -14.93 -29.87 -27.18
C ALA A 348 -15.30 -29.82 -28.66
N SER A 349 -14.32 -29.58 -29.54
CA SER A 349 -14.53 -29.53 -30.98
C SER A 349 -13.90 -30.76 -31.67
N PRO A 350 -14.69 -31.65 -32.28
CA PRO A 350 -14.16 -32.82 -32.97
C PRO A 350 -13.34 -32.40 -34.21
N THR A 351 -12.03 -32.66 -34.18
CA THR A 351 -11.07 -32.19 -35.19
C THR A 351 -11.34 -32.74 -36.60
N LYS A 352 -11.91 -33.95 -36.72
CA LYS A 352 -12.28 -34.54 -38.02
C LYS A 352 -13.65 -34.11 -38.55
N MET A 353 -14.42 -33.36 -37.78
CA MET A 353 -15.78 -32.92 -38.12
C MET A 353 -15.84 -31.45 -38.58
N ASN A 354 -14.69 -30.79 -38.80
CA ASN A 354 -14.63 -29.47 -39.45
C ASN A 354 -14.96 -29.57 -40.96
N VAL A 355 -16.15 -30.05 -41.27
CA VAL A 355 -16.63 -30.29 -42.64
C VAL A 355 -17.94 -29.56 -42.85
N LEU A 356 -18.02 -28.80 -43.95
CA LEU A 356 -19.27 -28.23 -44.45
C LEU A 356 -19.68 -28.97 -45.72
N TYR A 357 -20.96 -29.25 -45.88
CA TYR A 357 -21.51 -29.95 -47.03
C TYR A 357 -22.10 -29.00 -48.06
N ARG A 358 -21.86 -29.27 -49.34
CA ARG A 358 -22.43 -28.48 -50.45
C ARG A 358 -23.91 -28.80 -50.66
N GLY A 359 -24.71 -27.78 -50.96
CA GLY A 359 -26.11 -27.94 -51.33
C GLY A 359 -27.09 -28.15 -50.17
N VAL A 360 -26.61 -28.04 -48.92
CA VAL A 360 -27.41 -28.12 -47.69
C VAL A 360 -27.10 -26.96 -46.76
N GLU A 361 -27.97 -26.77 -45.77
CA GLU A 361 -27.79 -25.83 -44.67
C GLU A 361 -26.86 -26.43 -43.62
N ASN A 362 -25.74 -25.75 -43.34
CA ASN A 362 -24.77 -26.21 -42.34
C ASN A 362 -24.86 -25.33 -41.09
N PRO A 363 -25.46 -25.81 -39.99
CA PRO A 363 -25.47 -25.07 -38.73
C PRO A 363 -24.06 -25.05 -38.11
N ILE A 364 -23.64 -23.88 -37.64
CA ILE A 364 -22.35 -23.60 -37.02
C ILE A 364 -22.61 -22.80 -35.74
N ASP A 365 -22.09 -23.27 -34.61
CA ASP A 365 -22.09 -22.49 -33.38
C ASP A 365 -20.76 -21.73 -33.24
N LEU A 366 -20.84 -20.42 -33.02
CA LEU A 366 -19.68 -19.54 -32.91
C LEU A 366 -19.77 -18.81 -31.57
N SER A 367 -18.82 -19.07 -30.69
CA SER A 367 -18.70 -18.39 -29.40
C SER A 367 -17.29 -17.85 -29.23
N VAL A 368 -17.20 -16.63 -28.68
CA VAL A 368 -15.95 -15.98 -28.30
C VAL A 368 -16.04 -15.71 -26.80
N PRO A 369 -15.11 -16.25 -25.98
CA PRO A 369 -15.13 -16.01 -24.54
C PRO A 369 -15.16 -14.51 -24.20
N GLY A 370 -16.07 -14.11 -23.32
CA GLY A 370 -16.21 -12.72 -22.87
C GLY A 370 -16.99 -11.80 -23.83
N VAL A 371 -17.54 -12.32 -24.92
CA VAL A 371 -18.31 -11.54 -25.90
C VAL A 371 -19.73 -12.08 -26.00
N SER A 372 -20.74 -11.22 -25.90
CA SER A 372 -22.14 -11.62 -26.10
C SER A 372 -22.43 -11.90 -27.58
N ALA A 373 -23.36 -12.82 -27.85
CA ALA A 373 -23.70 -13.25 -29.22
C ALA A 373 -24.15 -12.09 -30.14
N ASP A 374 -24.70 -11.01 -29.57
CA ASP A 374 -25.17 -9.84 -30.33
C ASP A 374 -24.05 -8.95 -30.85
N ARG A 375 -22.86 -9.03 -30.27
CA ARG A 375 -21.67 -8.28 -30.69
C ARG A 375 -20.77 -9.07 -31.63
N LEU A 376 -21.22 -10.25 -32.05
CA LEU A 376 -20.50 -11.15 -32.93
C LEU A 376 -21.10 -11.08 -34.34
N GLN A 377 -20.26 -10.82 -35.34
CA GLN A 377 -20.62 -10.92 -36.75
C GLN A 377 -19.73 -11.95 -37.44
N ALA A 378 -20.32 -12.95 -38.08
CA ALA A 378 -19.56 -13.95 -38.82
C ALA A 378 -19.51 -13.64 -40.32
N THR A 379 -18.39 -13.94 -40.93
CA THR A 379 -18.17 -13.89 -42.38
C THR A 379 -17.52 -15.20 -42.83
N ILE A 380 -17.79 -15.61 -44.07
CA ILE A 380 -17.26 -16.85 -44.65
C ILE A 380 -16.64 -16.57 -46.01
N SER A 381 -15.54 -17.24 -46.34
CA SER A 381 -14.80 -17.02 -47.60
C SER A 381 -15.50 -17.56 -48.85
N THR A 382 -16.42 -18.52 -48.72
CA THR A 382 -17.21 -19.09 -49.83
C THR A 382 -18.65 -19.32 -49.38
N GLY A 383 -19.60 -19.07 -50.29
CA GLY A 383 -21.03 -19.15 -49.99
C GLY A 383 -21.54 -17.96 -49.15
N ARG A 384 -22.52 -18.22 -48.29
CA ARG A 384 -23.15 -17.22 -47.41
C ARG A 384 -23.31 -17.80 -46.01
N ILE A 385 -23.10 -16.96 -44.99
CA ILE A 385 -23.37 -17.29 -43.60
C ILE A 385 -24.38 -16.29 -43.02
N VAL A 386 -25.41 -16.78 -42.34
CA VAL A 386 -26.50 -15.95 -41.79
C VAL A 386 -26.78 -16.36 -40.36
N ARG A 387 -27.08 -15.40 -39.49
CA ARG A 387 -27.46 -15.65 -38.10
C ARG A 387 -28.85 -16.29 -38.04
N SER A 388 -28.98 -17.37 -37.29
CA SER A 388 -30.24 -18.08 -37.02
C SER A 388 -30.34 -18.33 -35.51
N GLY A 389 -31.06 -17.45 -34.81
CA GLY A 389 -31.10 -17.44 -33.34
C GLY A 389 -29.73 -17.20 -32.72
N ASN A 390 -29.30 -18.15 -31.87
CA ASN A 390 -27.97 -18.12 -31.22
C ASN A 390 -26.86 -18.77 -32.06
N SER A 391 -27.18 -19.34 -33.21
CA SER A 391 -26.22 -20.02 -34.09
C SER A 391 -26.15 -19.36 -35.46
N TRP A 392 -25.29 -19.89 -36.33
CA TRP A 392 -25.11 -19.43 -37.70
C TRP A 392 -25.39 -20.56 -38.67
N VAL A 393 -25.88 -20.24 -39.86
CA VAL A 393 -26.14 -21.23 -40.92
C VAL A 393 -25.36 -20.84 -42.15
N ALA A 394 -24.48 -21.75 -42.61
CA ALA A 394 -23.66 -21.58 -43.80
C ALA A 394 -24.23 -22.37 -44.99
N THR A 395 -24.40 -21.71 -46.14
CA THR A 395 -25.01 -22.26 -47.36
C THR A 395 -24.25 -21.85 -48.62
N GLY A 396 -24.40 -22.63 -49.70
CA GLY A 396 -23.90 -22.25 -51.03
C GLY A 396 -22.38 -22.32 -51.20
N MET A 397 -21.70 -23.23 -50.48
CA MET A 397 -20.25 -23.41 -50.62
C MET A 397 -19.87 -23.83 -52.05
N THR A 398 -18.90 -23.15 -52.67
CA THR A 398 -18.43 -23.46 -54.04
C THR A 398 -17.01 -24.01 -54.07
N ALA A 399 -16.14 -23.59 -53.15
CA ALA A 399 -14.75 -24.03 -53.08
C ALA A 399 -14.60 -25.38 -52.34
N ASN A 400 -13.38 -25.91 -52.27
CA ASN A 400 -13.01 -27.13 -51.52
C ASN A 400 -12.67 -26.85 -50.04
N SER A 401 -12.51 -25.58 -49.67
CA SER A 401 -12.30 -25.11 -48.31
C SER A 401 -13.13 -23.85 -48.07
N ALA A 402 -13.50 -23.62 -46.81
CA ALA A 402 -14.20 -22.43 -46.37
C ALA A 402 -13.54 -21.93 -45.09
N GLU A 403 -13.33 -20.62 -44.98
CA GLU A 403 -12.75 -19.99 -43.81
C GLU A 403 -13.78 -19.07 -43.17
N VAL A 404 -14.09 -19.34 -41.91
CA VAL A 404 -15.00 -18.51 -41.12
C VAL A 404 -14.18 -17.53 -40.30
N ASN A 405 -14.52 -16.26 -40.40
CA ASN A 405 -13.95 -15.19 -39.60
C ASN A 405 -15.05 -14.54 -38.77
N ALA A 406 -14.75 -14.25 -37.51
CA ALA A 406 -15.64 -13.52 -36.63
C ALA A 406 -15.13 -12.09 -36.45
N THR A 407 -16.04 -11.13 -36.50
CA THR A 407 -15.77 -9.74 -36.17
C THR A 407 -16.51 -9.43 -34.87
N VAL A 408 -15.77 -8.95 -33.88
CA VAL A 408 -16.26 -8.61 -32.55
C VAL A 408 -16.18 -7.11 -32.36
N THR A 409 -17.27 -6.52 -31.88
CA THR A 409 -17.29 -5.14 -31.38
C THR A 409 -17.07 -5.18 -29.86
N GLN A 410 -15.93 -4.66 -29.38
CA GLN A 410 -15.65 -4.54 -27.95
C GLN A 410 -16.49 -3.43 -27.30
N THR A 411 -16.54 -3.42 -25.97
CA THR A 411 -17.31 -2.44 -25.17
C THR A 411 -16.80 -0.99 -25.36
N ASP A 412 -15.57 -0.83 -25.82
CA ASP A 412 -14.94 0.46 -26.17
C ASP A 412 -15.25 0.94 -27.60
N GLY A 413 -16.05 0.18 -28.36
CA GLY A 413 -16.40 0.48 -29.75
C GLY A 413 -15.35 0.04 -30.77
N THR A 414 -14.22 -0.54 -30.34
CA THR A 414 -13.22 -1.07 -31.27
C THR A 414 -13.70 -2.35 -31.93
N ILE A 415 -13.44 -2.47 -33.23
CA ILE A 415 -13.80 -3.64 -34.04
C ILE A 415 -12.56 -4.50 -34.21
N ARG A 416 -12.67 -5.78 -33.85
CA ARG A 416 -11.58 -6.76 -33.98
C ARG A 416 -12.00 -7.97 -34.76
N ARG A 417 -11.09 -8.48 -35.59
CA ARG A 417 -11.29 -9.71 -36.38
C ARG A 417 -10.60 -10.89 -35.69
N ILE A 418 -11.32 -11.99 -35.56
CA ILE A 418 -10.93 -13.24 -34.93
C ILE A 418 -11.05 -14.36 -35.98
N GLY A 419 -10.07 -15.25 -36.03
CA GLY A 419 -10.00 -16.32 -37.04
C GLY A 419 -8.82 -16.13 -37.99
N PRO A 420 -8.69 -16.95 -39.05
CA PRO A 420 -9.73 -17.81 -39.63
C PRO A 420 -9.86 -19.20 -38.98
N VAL A 421 -11.09 -19.71 -38.93
CA VAL A 421 -11.37 -21.14 -38.68
C VAL A 421 -11.60 -21.84 -40.02
N ALA A 422 -10.72 -22.80 -40.35
CA ALA A 422 -10.77 -23.52 -41.62
C ALA A 422 -11.69 -24.76 -41.56
N PHE A 423 -12.64 -24.79 -42.49
CA PHE A 423 -13.52 -25.92 -42.76
C PHE A 423 -13.19 -26.55 -44.12
N ARG A 424 -13.27 -27.87 -44.17
CA ARG A 424 -13.20 -28.62 -45.43
C ARG A 424 -14.58 -28.65 -46.05
N VAL A 425 -14.70 -28.32 -47.33
CA VAL A 425 -15.99 -28.40 -48.03
C VAL A 425 -16.06 -29.75 -48.74
N LYS A 426 -17.06 -30.56 -48.39
CA LYS A 426 -17.31 -31.87 -49.01
C LYS A 426 -18.67 -31.88 -49.69
N ASP A 427 -18.80 -32.82 -50.61
CA ASP A 427 -20.11 -33.18 -51.12
C ASP A 427 -20.80 -34.13 -50.15
N LEU A 428 -22.13 -34.14 -50.19
CA LEU A 428 -22.89 -35.14 -49.43
C LEU A 428 -22.48 -36.55 -49.86
N PRO A 429 -22.42 -37.50 -48.91
CA PRO A 429 -22.29 -38.91 -49.25
C PRO A 429 -23.35 -39.31 -50.27
N PRO A 430 -22.99 -40.07 -51.32
CA PRO A 430 -23.96 -40.48 -52.32
C PRO A 430 -25.06 -41.35 -51.67
N PRO A 431 -26.33 -41.16 -52.05
CA PRO A 431 -27.42 -41.99 -51.52
C PRO A 431 -27.33 -43.42 -52.05
N THR A 432 -28.01 -44.34 -51.40
CA THR A 432 -28.17 -45.71 -51.91
C THR A 432 -29.43 -45.79 -52.74
N ALA A 433 -29.33 -46.32 -53.97
CA ALA A 433 -30.46 -46.59 -54.84
C ALA A 433 -31.13 -47.91 -54.45
N TYR A 434 -32.47 -47.95 -54.50
CA TYR A 434 -33.23 -49.19 -54.33
C TYR A 434 -34.59 -49.08 -55.03
N ILE A 435 -35.21 -50.22 -55.31
CA ILE A 435 -36.55 -50.26 -55.91
C ILE A 435 -37.57 -49.91 -54.82
N SER A 436 -38.50 -49.02 -55.13
CA SER A 436 -39.53 -48.60 -54.18
C SER A 436 -40.32 -49.80 -53.66
N GLY A 437 -40.46 -49.90 -52.33
CA GLY A 437 -41.08 -51.05 -51.65
C GLY A 437 -40.13 -52.19 -51.29
N THR A 438 -38.84 -52.08 -51.65
CA THR A 438 -37.77 -53.04 -51.27
C THR A 438 -36.85 -52.46 -50.21
N THR A 439 -36.13 -53.33 -49.50
CA THR A 439 -35.10 -52.91 -48.55
C THR A 439 -33.81 -52.64 -49.34
N PRO A 440 -33.11 -51.50 -49.09
CA PRO A 440 -31.82 -51.23 -49.72
C PRO A 440 -30.83 -52.38 -49.47
N GLY A 441 -30.23 -52.91 -50.53
CA GLY A 441 -29.23 -53.98 -50.45
C GLY A 441 -29.77 -55.40 -50.31
N ASP A 442 -31.09 -55.63 -50.37
CA ASP A 442 -31.66 -56.98 -50.37
C ASP A 442 -31.48 -57.66 -51.75
N PRO A 443 -30.68 -58.74 -51.86
CA PRO A 443 -30.44 -59.40 -53.14
C PRO A 443 -31.59 -60.30 -53.57
N ARG A 444 -32.62 -60.54 -52.73
CA ARG A 444 -33.74 -61.44 -53.04
C ARG A 444 -35.08 -60.80 -52.71
N VAL A 445 -35.83 -60.44 -53.75
CA VAL A 445 -37.10 -59.74 -53.56
C VAL A 445 -38.25 -60.59 -54.12
N PRO A 446 -39.36 -60.78 -53.38
CA PRO A 446 -40.54 -61.46 -53.88
C PRO A 446 -41.12 -60.78 -55.11
N LYS A 447 -41.54 -61.57 -56.11
CA LYS A 447 -42.19 -61.04 -57.32
C LYS A 447 -43.32 -60.06 -57.02
N SER A 448 -44.13 -60.33 -55.99
CA SER A 448 -45.28 -59.49 -55.61
C SER A 448 -44.89 -58.05 -55.28
N LYS A 449 -43.71 -57.82 -54.67
CA LYS A 449 -43.21 -56.47 -54.35
C LYS A 449 -42.67 -55.75 -55.57
N LEU A 450 -41.99 -56.48 -56.47
CA LEU A 450 -41.45 -55.91 -57.70
C LEU A 450 -42.55 -55.53 -58.70
N ALA A 451 -43.62 -56.33 -58.79
CA ALA A 451 -44.72 -56.09 -59.73
C ALA A 451 -45.53 -54.81 -59.44
N VAL A 452 -45.56 -54.35 -58.18
CA VAL A 452 -46.26 -53.14 -57.75
C VAL A 452 -45.33 -51.95 -57.51
N ALA A 453 -44.03 -52.13 -57.72
CA ALA A 453 -43.05 -51.08 -57.46
C ALA A 453 -43.26 -49.91 -58.45
N PRO A 454 -43.40 -48.66 -57.97
CA PRO A 454 -43.62 -47.51 -58.85
C PRO A 454 -42.35 -47.05 -59.59
N GLY A 455 -41.16 -47.41 -59.10
CA GLY A 455 -39.90 -46.95 -59.66
C GLY A 455 -38.68 -47.16 -58.75
N VAL A 456 -37.60 -46.47 -59.09
CA VAL A 456 -36.33 -46.46 -58.36
C VAL A 456 -36.26 -45.20 -57.49
N ILE A 457 -35.91 -45.36 -56.21
CA ILE A 457 -35.73 -44.26 -55.28
C ILE A 457 -34.31 -44.26 -54.72
N ALA A 458 -33.83 -43.08 -54.35
CA ALA A 458 -32.52 -42.89 -53.76
C ALA A 458 -32.70 -42.33 -52.34
N LYS A 459 -32.12 -42.98 -51.35
CA LYS A 459 -32.13 -42.50 -49.96
C LYS A 459 -30.73 -42.56 -49.38
N ALA A 460 -30.32 -41.48 -48.72
CA ALA A 460 -29.10 -41.49 -47.93
C ALA A 460 -29.36 -42.26 -46.62
N LEU A 461 -28.63 -43.35 -46.39
CA LEU A 461 -28.67 -44.10 -45.15
C LEU A 461 -27.70 -43.44 -44.16
N GLY A 462 -28.20 -43.01 -43.00
CA GLY A 462 -27.36 -42.38 -41.96
C GLY A 462 -26.94 -40.93 -42.26
N SER A 463 -27.68 -40.18 -43.08
CA SER A 463 -27.48 -38.73 -43.19
C SER A 463 -28.11 -38.03 -41.99
N GLU A 464 -27.34 -37.15 -41.34
CA GLU A 464 -27.83 -36.21 -40.32
C GLU A 464 -28.61 -35.03 -40.94
N PHE A 465 -28.56 -34.91 -42.28
CA PHE A 465 -29.29 -33.89 -43.03
C PHE A 465 -30.57 -34.48 -43.63
N GLY A 466 -31.63 -33.66 -43.67
CA GLY A 466 -32.95 -34.02 -44.20
C GLY A 466 -33.01 -34.07 -45.74
N ASP A 467 -32.02 -34.68 -46.39
CA ASP A 467 -31.83 -34.57 -47.83
C ASP A 467 -32.79 -35.44 -48.62
N GLN A 468 -33.54 -34.81 -49.51
CA GLN A 468 -34.35 -35.52 -50.49
C GLN A 468 -33.55 -35.65 -51.79
N TRP A 469 -33.45 -36.89 -52.29
CA TRP A 469 -32.78 -37.20 -53.55
C TRP A 469 -33.79 -37.68 -54.58
N GLN A 470 -33.64 -37.20 -55.81
CA GLN A 470 -34.45 -37.59 -56.95
C GLN A 470 -33.58 -38.32 -57.98
N VAL A 471 -34.00 -39.52 -58.36
CA VAL A 471 -33.37 -40.29 -59.45
C VAL A 471 -33.70 -39.64 -60.78
N THR A 472 -32.68 -39.31 -61.57
CA THR A 472 -32.80 -38.65 -62.88
C THR A 472 -32.68 -39.60 -64.05
N SER A 473 -31.94 -40.71 -63.90
CA SER A 473 -31.81 -41.71 -64.96
C SER A 473 -31.40 -43.05 -64.38
N TYR A 474 -31.76 -44.14 -65.06
CA TYR A 474 -31.24 -45.48 -64.80
C TYR A 474 -31.41 -46.38 -66.04
N GLU A 475 -30.64 -47.46 -66.09
CA GLU A 475 -30.78 -48.55 -67.05
C GLU A 475 -31.34 -49.76 -66.33
N PHE A 476 -32.35 -50.39 -66.91
CA PHE A 476 -33.08 -51.53 -66.36
C PHE A 476 -32.82 -52.73 -67.26
N THR A 477 -32.24 -53.79 -66.70
CA THR A 477 -31.88 -55.00 -67.45
C THR A 477 -32.45 -56.23 -66.75
N MET A 478 -33.32 -56.96 -67.45
CA MET A 478 -33.81 -58.26 -67.01
C MET A 478 -33.03 -59.38 -67.71
N LEU A 479 -32.45 -60.29 -66.94
CA LEU A 479 -31.86 -61.52 -67.43
C LEU A 479 -32.70 -62.74 -67.04
N ARG A 480 -33.02 -63.55 -68.05
CA ARG A 480 -33.59 -64.88 -67.89
C ARG A 480 -32.65 -65.91 -68.50
N LYS A 481 -32.38 -67.00 -67.77
CA LYS A 481 -31.49 -68.06 -68.23
C LYS A 481 -31.96 -68.60 -69.59
N GLY A 482 -31.11 -68.50 -70.61
CA GLY A 482 -31.38 -68.97 -71.97
C GLY A 482 -32.17 -68.00 -72.87
N GLN A 483 -32.43 -66.75 -72.45
CA GLN A 483 -33.04 -65.71 -73.28
C GLN A 483 -32.13 -64.49 -73.41
N ALA A 484 -32.31 -63.70 -74.47
CA ALA A 484 -31.62 -62.42 -74.63
C ALA A 484 -32.04 -61.44 -73.51
N PRO A 485 -31.11 -60.60 -73.00
CA PRO A 485 -31.42 -59.63 -71.97
C PRO A 485 -32.40 -58.56 -72.47
N ILE A 486 -33.38 -58.21 -71.66
CA ILE A 486 -34.31 -57.11 -71.95
C ILE A 486 -33.77 -55.85 -71.28
N MET A 487 -33.30 -54.90 -72.09
CA MET A 487 -32.76 -53.62 -71.62
C MET A 487 -33.75 -52.48 -71.90
N LYS A 488 -33.98 -51.63 -70.91
CA LYS A 488 -34.84 -50.45 -70.98
C LYS A 488 -34.16 -49.28 -70.26
N VAL A 489 -34.41 -48.05 -70.70
CA VAL A 489 -33.84 -46.84 -70.09
C VAL A 489 -34.93 -46.02 -69.42
N GLY A 490 -34.69 -45.62 -68.18
CA GLY A 490 -35.56 -44.73 -67.40
C GLY A 490 -34.96 -43.32 -67.37
N THR A 491 -35.77 -42.32 -67.67
CA THR A 491 -35.39 -40.88 -67.67
C THR A 491 -36.00 -40.10 -66.50
N THR A 492 -36.76 -40.77 -65.64
CA THR A 492 -37.30 -40.25 -64.38
C THR A 492 -37.14 -41.30 -63.29
N ASN A 493 -37.58 -41.03 -62.07
CA ASN A 493 -37.58 -42.03 -60.99
C ASN A 493 -38.59 -43.17 -61.21
N ALA A 494 -39.67 -42.92 -61.95
CA ALA A 494 -40.74 -43.90 -62.18
C ALA A 494 -40.36 -44.94 -63.24
N PHE A 495 -40.91 -46.16 -63.13
CA PHE A 495 -40.82 -47.15 -64.20
C PHE A 495 -41.70 -46.76 -65.39
N THR A 496 -41.18 -46.90 -66.61
CA THR A 496 -41.98 -46.75 -67.84
C THR A 496 -42.98 -47.90 -67.96
N ASP A 497 -44.03 -47.74 -68.78
CA ASP A 497 -45.05 -48.77 -68.91
C ASP A 497 -44.47 -50.08 -69.47
N ASP A 498 -43.53 -50.00 -70.42
CA ASP A 498 -42.73 -51.13 -70.90
C ASP A 498 -42.01 -51.87 -69.75
N MET A 499 -41.39 -51.14 -68.82
CA MET A 499 -40.70 -51.76 -67.67
C MET A 499 -41.71 -52.44 -66.74
N LYS A 500 -42.88 -51.84 -66.51
CA LYS A 500 -43.95 -52.44 -65.70
C LYS A 500 -44.47 -53.74 -66.33
N GLU A 501 -44.56 -53.81 -67.65
CA GLU A 501 -44.90 -55.05 -68.36
C GLU A 501 -43.85 -56.14 -68.14
N VAL A 502 -42.56 -55.80 -68.23
CA VAL A 502 -41.46 -56.73 -67.94
C VAL A 502 -41.55 -57.23 -66.49
N LEU A 503 -41.83 -56.35 -65.52
CA LEU A 503 -41.99 -56.70 -64.11
C LEU A 503 -43.17 -57.68 -63.86
N LYS A 504 -44.27 -57.58 -64.62
CA LYS A 504 -45.41 -58.51 -64.50
C LYS A 504 -45.07 -59.94 -64.95
N VAL A 505 -44.19 -60.07 -65.96
CA VAL A 505 -43.83 -61.36 -66.58
C VAL A 505 -42.61 -62.03 -65.92
N LEU A 506 -42.05 -61.43 -64.86
CA LEU A 506 -40.96 -62.02 -64.07
C LEU A 506 -41.33 -63.41 -63.52
N LYS A 507 -40.35 -64.31 -63.45
CA LYS A 507 -40.45 -65.64 -62.84
C LYS A 507 -39.41 -65.77 -61.72
N THR A 508 -39.69 -66.65 -60.76
CA THR A 508 -38.71 -67.01 -59.72
C THR A 508 -37.41 -67.47 -60.37
N GLY A 509 -36.29 -66.89 -59.94
CA GLY A 509 -34.96 -67.15 -60.48
C GLY A 509 -34.48 -66.18 -61.57
N ASP A 510 -35.34 -65.32 -62.12
CA ASP A 510 -34.93 -64.22 -63.00
C ASP A 510 -34.04 -63.22 -62.22
N GLN A 511 -33.11 -62.57 -62.92
CA GLN A 511 -32.26 -61.53 -62.36
C GLN A 511 -32.63 -60.18 -62.94
N LEU A 512 -32.72 -59.19 -62.06
CA LEU A 512 -32.99 -57.80 -62.41
C LEU A 512 -31.80 -56.94 -62.00
N TYR A 513 -31.27 -56.19 -62.95
CA TYR A 513 -30.22 -55.21 -62.74
C TYR A 513 -30.77 -53.82 -63.02
N VAL A 514 -30.46 -52.89 -62.12
CA VAL A 514 -30.66 -51.46 -62.34
C VAL A 514 -29.30 -50.79 -62.27
N GLU A 515 -28.78 -50.38 -63.42
CA GLU A 515 -27.42 -49.90 -63.60
C GLU A 515 -27.43 -48.44 -64.04
N ASN A 516 -26.27 -47.78 -64.05
CA ASN A 516 -26.11 -46.37 -64.44
C ASN A 516 -27.10 -45.41 -63.75
N VAL A 517 -27.47 -45.72 -62.50
CA VAL A 517 -28.42 -44.92 -61.72
C VAL A 517 -27.77 -43.57 -61.41
N LYS A 518 -28.42 -42.47 -61.79
CA LYS A 518 -28.00 -41.13 -61.44
C LYS A 518 -29.07 -40.47 -60.57
N ALA A 519 -28.66 -39.79 -59.52
CA ALA A 519 -29.56 -39.02 -58.66
C ALA A 519 -29.01 -37.63 -58.37
N LYS A 520 -29.90 -36.68 -58.14
CA LYS A 520 -29.60 -35.31 -57.77
C LYS A 520 -30.42 -34.91 -56.55
N LEU A 521 -29.96 -33.95 -55.75
CA LEU A 521 -30.76 -33.38 -54.67
C LEU A 521 -32.03 -32.74 -55.24
N SER A 522 -33.18 -32.96 -54.58
CA SER A 522 -34.49 -32.46 -55.00
C SER A 522 -34.54 -30.92 -55.02
N ASN A 523 -33.69 -30.25 -54.24
CA ASN A 523 -33.55 -28.79 -54.25
C ASN A 523 -32.78 -28.25 -55.48
N GLY A 524 -32.42 -29.11 -56.45
CA GLY A 524 -31.72 -28.72 -57.66
C GLY A 524 -30.25 -28.34 -57.47
N SER A 525 -29.73 -28.42 -56.24
CA SER A 525 -28.35 -28.06 -55.90
C SER A 525 -27.37 -29.21 -56.14
N GLY A 526 -26.15 -28.87 -56.53
CA GLY A 526 -25.06 -29.84 -56.75
C GLY A 526 -25.17 -30.64 -58.06
N PRO A 527 -24.13 -31.42 -58.40
CA PRO A 527 -24.11 -32.25 -59.61
C PRO A 527 -24.92 -33.55 -59.41
N ALA A 528 -25.41 -34.12 -60.50
CA ALA A 528 -25.98 -35.47 -60.50
C ALA A 528 -24.88 -36.49 -60.14
N ARG A 529 -25.20 -37.41 -59.23
CA ARG A 529 -24.26 -38.42 -58.70
C ARG A 529 -24.59 -39.80 -59.28
N PRO A 530 -23.58 -40.53 -59.78
CA PRO A 530 -23.76 -41.95 -60.06
C PRO A 530 -23.94 -42.70 -58.73
N LEU A 531 -24.92 -43.59 -58.67
CA LEU A 531 -25.21 -44.43 -57.52
C LEU A 531 -24.79 -45.87 -57.83
N SER A 532 -24.57 -46.65 -56.77
CA SER A 532 -24.28 -48.08 -56.90
C SER A 532 -25.43 -48.81 -57.61
N PRO A 533 -25.13 -49.78 -58.49
CA PRO A 533 -26.15 -50.55 -59.19
C PRO A 533 -26.93 -51.44 -58.22
N ILE A 534 -28.15 -51.76 -58.61
CA ILE A 534 -29.04 -52.67 -57.87
C ILE A 534 -29.04 -54.01 -58.61
N ALA A 535 -28.77 -55.10 -57.91
CA ALA A 535 -28.87 -56.45 -58.45
C ALA A 535 -29.81 -57.28 -57.57
N ILE A 536 -30.93 -57.72 -58.15
CA ILE A 536 -31.99 -58.45 -57.46
C ILE A 536 -32.22 -59.78 -58.15
N LYS A 537 -32.31 -60.85 -57.38
CA LYS A 537 -32.82 -62.14 -57.82
C LYS A 537 -34.28 -62.29 -57.40
N VAL A 538 -35.16 -62.57 -58.34
CA VAL A 538 -36.60 -62.74 -58.07
C VAL A 538 -36.82 -64.03 -57.30
N GLN A 539 -37.53 -63.93 -56.18
CA GLN A 539 -37.97 -65.07 -55.36
C GLN A 539 -39.46 -65.36 -55.57
#